data_AF-A0A8T4FS80-F1
#
_entry.id   AF-A0A8T4FS80-F1
#
_cell.length_a   1.000
_cell.length_b   1.000
_cell.length_c   1.000
_cell.angle_alpha   90.00
_cell.angle_beta   90.00
_cell.angle_gamma   90.00
#
_symmetry.space_group_name_H-M   'P 1'
#
loop_
_entity.id
_entity.type
_entity.pdbx_description
1 polymer ?
#
loop_
_entity_poly.entity_id
_entity_poly.type
_entity_poly.pdbx_seq_one_letter_code
_entity_poly.pdbx_strand_id
1 'polypeptide(L)'
;APRGIGLAVGDVAKSLLKLAGVHDAWGFARGNTKTKVNYAMATFNALKMTSTVRVTDEQAKSQNIVSGPVGITAAESDVDSMEE
;
A
#
# COMPACT_ATOMS: atom_id res chain seq x y z
N ALA A 1 1.57 5.45 -10.33
CA ALA A 1 2.64 5.97 -11.22
C ALA A 1 2.70 5.10 -12.48
N PRO A 2 3.34 5.54 -13.58
CA PRO A 2 3.50 4.68 -14.76
C PRO A 2 4.17 3.35 -14.36
N ARG A 3 3.79 2.25 -15.01
CA ARG A 3 4.40 0.95 -14.69
C ARG A 3 5.89 0.95 -15.02
N GLY A 4 6.72 0.41 -14.12
CA GLY A 4 8.15 0.22 -14.33
C GLY A 4 9.04 1.39 -13.86
N ILE A 5 8.50 2.35 -13.11
CA ILE A 5 9.29 3.45 -12.52
C ILE A 5 9.95 3.04 -11.19
N GLY A 6 9.42 2.01 -10.51
CA GLY A 6 9.79 1.63 -9.17
C GLY A 6 9.31 2.61 -8.08
N LEU A 7 9.90 2.49 -6.90
CA LEU A 7 9.55 3.29 -5.72
C LEU A 7 10.48 4.50 -5.58
N ALA A 8 10.05 5.64 -6.11
CA ALA A 8 10.74 6.92 -5.99
C ALA A 8 10.25 7.69 -4.75
N VAL A 9 10.60 7.16 -3.57
CA VAL A 9 10.33 7.72 -2.24
C VAL A 9 11.57 7.59 -1.34
N GLY A 10 11.52 8.05 -0.09
CA GLY A 10 12.60 7.84 0.90
C GLY A 10 12.69 6.38 1.39
N ASP A 11 13.85 5.95 1.87
CA ASP A 11 14.11 4.52 2.13
C ASP A 11 13.20 3.87 3.17
N VAL A 12 12.82 4.60 4.23
CA VAL A 12 11.87 4.11 5.25
C VAL A 12 10.51 3.81 4.61
N ALA A 13 10.02 4.70 3.74
CA ALA A 13 8.75 4.51 3.06
C ALA A 13 8.83 3.40 2.00
N LYS A 14 9.98 3.23 1.33
CA LYS A 14 10.17 2.12 0.36
C LYS A 14 9.92 0.77 1.01
N SER A 15 10.44 0.52 2.21
CA SER A 15 10.25 -0.76 2.90
C SER A 15 8.78 -1.03 3.20
N LEU A 16 8.03 -0.03 3.67
CA LEU A 16 6.59 -0.19 3.90
C LEU A 16 5.80 -0.43 2.60
N LEU A 17 6.10 0.33 1.54
CA LEU A 17 5.42 0.18 0.25
C LEU A 17 5.66 -1.20 -0.37
N LYS A 18 6.88 -1.73 -0.24
CA LYS A 18 7.20 -3.10 -0.67
C LYS A 18 6.37 -4.15 0.08
N LEU A 19 6.28 -4.02 1.41
CA LEU A 19 5.46 -4.92 2.24
C LEU A 19 3.97 -4.84 1.89
N ALA A 20 3.49 -3.66 1.51
CA ALA A 20 2.12 -3.45 1.06
C ALA A 20 1.85 -3.94 -0.38
N GLY A 21 2.85 -4.50 -1.08
CA GLY A 21 2.70 -4.97 -2.46
C GLY A 21 2.68 -3.86 -3.52
N VAL A 22 3.11 -2.64 -3.18
CA VAL A 22 3.16 -1.52 -4.13
C VAL A 22 4.49 -1.58 -4.92
N HIS A 23 4.37 -1.66 -6.25
CA HIS A 23 5.54 -1.73 -7.14
C HIS A 23 6.02 -0.35 -7.62
N ASP A 24 5.08 0.54 -7.95
CA ASP A 24 5.37 1.81 -8.62
C ASP A 24 4.69 2.99 -7.90
N ALA A 25 5.48 3.90 -7.33
CA ALA A 25 4.97 5.06 -6.62
C ALA A 25 5.90 6.27 -6.69
N TRP A 26 5.31 7.45 -6.83
CA TRP A 26 5.95 8.73 -6.56
C TRP A 26 5.43 9.29 -5.24
N GLY A 27 6.33 9.82 -4.43
CA GLY A 27 5.93 10.46 -3.19
C GLY A 27 7.05 11.35 -2.65
N PHE A 28 6.63 12.40 -1.97
CA PHE A 28 7.52 13.27 -1.22
C PHE A 28 7.02 13.33 0.22
N ALA A 29 7.94 13.61 1.14
CA ALA A 29 7.62 13.81 2.55
C ALA A 29 8.09 15.21 2.96
N ARG A 30 7.31 15.87 3.83
CA ARG A 30 7.61 17.20 4.35
C ARG A 30 7.62 17.15 5.87
N GLY A 31 8.46 18.00 6.49
CA GLY A 31 8.64 18.06 7.94
C GLY A 31 9.93 17.35 8.38
N ASN A 32 9.99 16.93 9.64
CA ASN A 32 11.17 16.27 10.20
C ASN A 32 11.20 14.77 9.84
N THR A 33 11.72 14.45 8.65
CA THR A 33 11.79 13.08 8.10
C THR A 33 12.96 12.26 8.62
N LYS A 34 13.88 12.87 9.39
CA LYS A 34 15.01 12.16 10.02
C LYS A 34 14.54 11.20 11.13
N THR A 35 13.39 11.49 11.74
CA THR A 35 12.78 10.63 12.75
C THR A 35 12.09 9.45 12.06
N LYS A 36 12.81 8.32 11.97
CA LYS A 36 12.35 7.11 11.25
C LYS A 36 10.96 6.63 11.67
N VAL A 37 10.68 6.60 12.98
CA VAL A 37 9.39 6.13 13.53
C VAL A 37 8.24 6.99 13.03
N ASN A 38 8.36 8.32 13.13
CA ASN A 38 7.33 9.24 12.65
C ASN A 38 7.15 9.16 11.14
N TYR A 39 8.25 8.99 10.39
CA TYR A 39 8.16 8.86 8.93
C TYR A 39 7.48 7.55 8.50
N ALA A 40 7.79 6.43 9.16
CA ALA A 40 7.11 5.17 8.95
C ALA A 40 5.61 5.27 9.28
N MET A 41 5.27 5.89 10.40
CA MET A 41 3.88 6.09 10.82
C MET A 41 3.09 6.98 9.85
N ALA A 42 3.72 8.06 9.36
CA ALA A 42 3.12 8.90 8.32
C ALA A 42 2.85 8.12 7.02
N THR A 43 3.79 7.26 6.62
CA THR A 43 3.64 6.42 5.42
C THR A 43 2.52 5.39 5.60
N PHE A 44 2.45 4.73 6.75
CA PHE A 44 1.38 3.80 7.08
C PHE A 44 0.01 4.48 7.08
N ASN A 45 -0.09 5.67 7.68
CA ASN A 45 -1.33 6.44 7.69
C ASN A 45 -1.76 6.85 6.28
N ALA A 46 -0.82 7.20 5.39
CA ALA A 46 -1.14 7.50 3.99
C ALA A 46 -1.74 6.29 3.25
N LEU A 47 -1.19 5.09 3.48
CA LEU A 47 -1.76 3.85 2.94
C LEU A 47 -3.18 3.62 3.48
N LYS A 48 -3.38 3.76 4.79
CA LYS A 48 -4.72 3.64 5.40
C LYS A 48 -5.71 4.65 4.85
N MET A 49 -5.30 5.89 4.60
CA MET A 49 -6.18 6.91 4.02
C MET A 49 -6.65 6.52 2.62
N THR A 50 -5.85 5.77 1.86
CA THR A 50 -6.21 5.32 0.50
C THR A 50 -7.48 4.48 0.49
N SER A 51 -7.76 3.69 1.53
CA SER A 51 -8.99 2.90 1.63
C SER A 51 -10.22 3.71 2.06
N THR A 52 -10.02 4.93 2.57
CA THR A 52 -11.10 5.82 3.06
C THR A 52 -11.52 6.87 2.04
N VAL A 53 -10.78 7.02 0.94
CA VAL A 53 -11.10 7.98 -0.12
C VAL A 53 -12.43 7.60 -0.76
N ARG A 54 -13.34 8.57 -0.86
CA ARG A 54 -14.61 8.40 -1.58
C ARG A 54 -14.31 8.31 -3.07
N VAL A 55 -14.73 7.20 -3.68
CA VAL A 55 -14.67 6.95 -5.12
C VAL A 55 -16.06 6.65 -5.63
N THR A 56 -16.37 7.11 -6.85
CA THR A 56 -17.61 6.71 -7.52
C THR A 56 -17.44 5.33 -8.15
N ASP A 57 -18.55 4.63 -8.40
CA ASP A 57 -18.52 3.30 -9.02
C ASP A 57 -17.88 3.31 -10.41
N GLU A 58 -18.04 4.41 -11.15
CA GLU A 58 -17.42 4.61 -12.46
C GLU A 58 -15.90 4.77 -12.38
N GLN A 59 -15.42 5.53 -11.38
CA GLN A 59 -13.99 5.70 -11.13
C GLN A 59 -13.35 4.39 -10.68
N ALA A 60 -14.03 3.65 -9.80
CA ALA A 60 -13.54 2.36 -9.32
C ALA A 60 -13.35 1.35 -10.46
N LYS A 61 -14.31 1.27 -11.40
CA LYS A 61 -14.21 0.42 -12.59
C LYS A 61 -13.12 0.89 -13.55
N SER A 62 -13.08 2.19 -13.87
CA SER A 62 -12.12 2.74 -14.84
C SER A 62 -10.67 2.62 -14.39
N GLN A 63 -10.43 2.75 -13.07
CA GLN A 63 -9.09 2.70 -12.47
C GLN A 63 -8.73 1.33 -11.90
N ASN A 64 -9.56 0.30 -12.10
CA ASN A 64 -9.37 -1.05 -11.56
C ASN A 64 -9.08 -1.05 -10.04
N ILE A 65 -9.86 -0.27 -9.28
CA ILE A 65 -9.73 -0.22 -7.83
C ILE A 65 -10.34 -1.50 -7.24
N VAL A 66 -9.55 -2.19 -6.44
CA VAL A 66 -9.87 -3.49 -5.83
C VAL A 66 -9.68 -3.37 -4.33
N SER A 67 -10.60 -3.96 -3.56
CA SER A 67 -10.51 -4.04 -2.10
C SER A 67 -10.25 -5.48 -1.70
N GLY A 68 -9.30 -5.68 -0.79
CA GLY A 68 -8.87 -7.01 -0.35
C GLY A 68 -7.66 -7.55 -1.13
N PRO A 69 -7.30 -8.82 -0.90
CA PRO A 69 -6.14 -9.44 -1.52
C PRO A 69 -6.37 -9.59 -3.04
N VAL A 70 -5.35 -9.22 -3.82
CA VAL A 70 -5.33 -9.40 -5.27
C VAL A 70 -4.15 -10.28 -5.66
N GLY A 71 -4.45 -11.41 -6.29
CA GLY A 71 -3.53 -12.52 -6.43
C GLY A 71 -3.63 -13.43 -5.20
N ILE A 72 -4.32 -14.56 -5.37
CA ILE A 72 -4.39 -15.61 -4.35
C ILE A 72 -3.02 -16.27 -4.29
N THR A 73 -2.22 -16.03 -3.26
CA THR A 73 -1.31 -17.07 -2.75
C THR A 73 -2.16 -18.00 -1.91
N ALA A 74 -2.54 -19.14 -2.49
CA ALA A 74 -3.39 -20.17 -1.88
C ALA A 74 -2.67 -20.95 -0.76
N ALA A 75 -1.84 -20.28 0.04
CA ALA A 75 -0.96 -20.91 1.02
C ALA A 75 -1.40 -20.67 2.48
N GLU A 76 -2.35 -19.77 2.74
CA GLU A 76 -2.73 -19.41 4.11
C GLU A 76 -4.17 -19.84 4.49
N SER A 77 -4.97 -20.38 3.56
CA SER A 77 -6.33 -20.86 3.85
C SER A 77 -6.38 -22.21 4.58
N ASP A 78 -5.27 -22.96 4.59
CA ASP A 78 -5.25 -24.34 5.09
C ASP A 78 -4.76 -24.45 6.55
N VAL A 79 -4.45 -23.32 7.22
CA VAL A 79 -3.99 -23.34 8.62
C VAL A 79 -5.12 -22.97 9.59
N ASP A 80 -6.14 -22.23 9.14
CA ASP A 80 -7.26 -21.77 9.97
C ASP A 80 -8.43 -22.79 10.02
N SER A 81 -8.39 -23.83 9.18
CA SER A 81 -9.42 -24.88 9.12
C SER A 81 -9.07 -26.15 9.94
N MET A 82 -7.97 -26.13 10.69
CA MET A 82 -7.57 -27.19 11.62
C MET A 82 -7.75 -26.83 13.10
N GLU A 83 -8.28 -25.65 13.45
CA GLU A 83 -8.53 -25.23 14.84
C GLU A 83 -10.03 -25.11 15.22
N GLU A 84 -10.95 -25.69 14.44
CA GLU A 84 -12.32 -26.00 14.88
C GLU A 84 -12.61 -27.50 14.95
#